data_AF-A0A0F7S151-F1
#
_entry.id   AF-A0A0F7S151-F1
#
_cell.length_a   1.000
_cell.length_b   1.000
_cell.length_c   1.000
_cell.angle_alpha   90.00
_cell.angle_beta   90.00
_cell.angle_gamma   90.00
#
_symmetry.space_group_name_H-M   'P 1'
#
loop_
_entity.id
_entity.type
_entity.pdbx_description
1 polymer ?
#
loop_
_entity_poly.entity_id
_entity_poly.type
_entity_poly.pdbx_seq_one_letter_code
_entity_poly.pdbx_strand_id
1 'polypeptide(L)'
;MAVMAICILTTIGMANNSYMFMRLCFFLWPLILIVVAVRAGFMIFQIDRQQSKIVWECNNGGQLWGTPAEEGATNGTMPSGLCSAGFHSLYIAFVFSLAIDFALQVYAYFMCWRFKKRIEHYYALATKESNIYSF
;
A
#
# COMPACT_ATOMS: atom_id res chain seq x y z
N MET A 1 -7.72 4.58 -0.17
CA MET A 1 -9.08 4.20 0.30
C MET A 1 -9.40 2.72 0.09
N ALA A 2 -9.20 2.15 -1.10
CA ALA A 2 -9.49 0.73 -1.36
C ALA A 2 -8.71 -0.25 -0.46
N VAL A 3 -7.42 0.00 -0.21
CA VAL A 3 -6.59 -0.82 0.69
C VAL A 3 -7.15 -0.85 2.12
N MET A 4 -7.51 0.31 2.67
CA MET A 4 -8.11 0.43 4.01
C MET A 4 -9.41 -0.37 4.12
N ALA A 5 -10.28 -0.28 3.11
CA ALA A 5 -11.55 -1.01 3.09
C ALA A 5 -11.33 -2.53 3.07
N ILE A 6 -10.41 -3.03 2.24
CA ILE A 6 -10.09 -4.46 2.21
C ILE A 6 -9.52 -4.94 3.54
N CYS A 7 -8.66 -4.13 4.18
CA CYS A 7 -8.07 -4.46 5.47
C CYS A 7 -9.15 -4.60 6.56
N ILE A 8 -10.12 -3.69 6.60
CA ILE A 8 -11.25 -3.79 7.55
C ILE A 8 -12.07 -5.06 7.28
N LEU A 9 -12.38 -5.34 6.01
CA LEU A 9 -13.11 -6.56 5.61
C LEU A 9 -12.34 -7.83 6.01
N THR A 10 -11.01 -7.85 5.85
CA THR A 10 -10.19 -8.99 6.28
C THR A 10 -10.18 -9.15 7.79
N THR A 11 -10.14 -8.04 8.55
CA THR A 11 -10.19 -8.07 10.02
C THR A 11 -11.53 -8.62 10.52
N ILE A 12 -12.64 -8.16 9.94
CA ILE A 12 -13.98 -8.68 10.25
C ILE A 12 -14.09 -10.16 9.86
N GLY A 13 -13.57 -10.53 8.69
CA GLY A 13 -13.54 -11.92 8.21
C GLY A 13 -12.75 -12.85 9.15
N MET A 14 -11.62 -12.38 9.68
CA MET A 14 -10.83 -13.10 10.68
C MET A 14 -11.55 -13.18 12.03
N ALA A 15 -12.15 -12.08 12.50
CA ALA A 15 -12.86 -12.05 13.78
C ALA A 15 -14.07 -12.99 13.81
N ASN A 16 -14.82 -13.07 12.71
CA ASN A 16 -16.02 -13.91 12.60
C ASN A 16 -15.73 -15.34 12.09
N ASN A 17 -14.47 -15.72 11.86
CA ASN A 17 -14.08 -17.01 11.26
C ASN A 17 -14.89 -17.37 9.99
N SER A 18 -15.24 -16.38 9.16
CA SER A 18 -16.15 -16.58 8.03
C SER A 18 -15.41 -17.09 6.78
N TYR A 19 -15.79 -18.28 6.29
CA TYR A 19 -15.19 -18.89 5.09
C TYR A 19 -15.45 -18.06 3.82
N MET A 20 -16.68 -17.58 3.62
CA MET A 20 -17.04 -16.83 2.42
C MET A 20 -16.30 -15.49 2.32
N PHE A 21 -16.17 -14.77 3.44
CA PHE A 21 -15.42 -13.50 3.49
C PHE A 21 -13.94 -13.71 3.19
N MET A 22 -13.33 -14.75 3.74
CA MET A 22 -11.91 -15.03 3.50
C MET A 22 -11.63 -15.42 2.04
N ARG A 23 -12.57 -16.12 1.38
CA ARG A 23 -12.47 -16.43 -0.05
C ARG A 23 -12.54 -15.18 -0.94
N LEU A 24 -13.46 -14.26 -0.64
CA LEU A 24 -13.57 -12.97 -1.34
C LEU A 24 -12.28 -12.15 -1.19
N CYS A 25 -11.79 -12.02 0.04
CA CYS A 25 -10.57 -11.27 0.32
C CYS A 25 -9.36 -11.87 -0.42
N PHE A 26 -9.23 -13.21 -0.43
CA PHE A 26 -8.15 -13.89 -1.15
C PHE A 26 -8.18 -13.64 -2.66
N PHE A 27 -9.37 -13.48 -3.26
CA PHE A 27 -9.50 -13.15 -4.68
C PHE A 27 -9.16 -11.68 -4.99
N LEU A 28 -9.55 -10.75 -4.12
CA LEU A 28 -9.33 -9.31 -4.33
C LEU A 28 -7.88 -8.87 -4.04
N TRP A 29 -7.22 -9.50 -3.06
CA TRP A 29 -5.85 -9.16 -2.66
C TRP A 29 -4.81 -9.10 -3.80
N PRO A 30 -4.67 -10.10 -4.69
CA PRO A 30 -3.67 -10.05 -5.75
C PRO A 30 -3.90 -8.89 -6.73
N LEU A 31 -5.16 -8.55 -7.01
CA LEU A 31 -5.49 -7.40 -7.86
C LEU A 31 -5.07 -6.09 -7.20
N ILE A 32 -5.31 -5.95 -5.90
CA ILE A 32 -4.91 -4.77 -5.13
C ILE A 32 -3.38 -4.63 -5.09
N LEU A 33 -2.64 -5.72 -4.88
CA LEU A 33 -1.17 -5.69 -4.87
C LEU A 33 -0.60 -5.18 -6.20
N ILE A 34 -1.17 -5.60 -7.34
CA ILE A 34 -0.76 -5.12 -8.66
C ILE A 34 -1.02 -3.60 -8.78
N VAL A 35 -2.21 -3.14 -8.40
CA VAL A 35 -2.56 -1.71 -8.46
C VAL A 35 -1.64 -0.86 -7.58
N VAL A 36 -1.28 -1.34 -6.39
CA VAL A 36 -0.37 -0.62 -5.49
C VAL A 36 1.05 -0.58 -6.06
N ALA A 37 1.54 -1.67 -6.65
CA ALA A 37 2.84 -1.70 -7.30
C ALA A 37 2.92 -0.70 -8.46
N VAL A 38 1.88 -0.65 -9.30
CA VAL A 38 1.77 0.32 -10.40
C VAL A 38 1.76 1.75 -9.86
N ARG A 39 0.97 2.04 -8.82
CA ARG A 39 0.92 3.36 -8.17
C ARG A 39 2.28 3.79 -7.64
N ALA A 40 2.98 2.90 -6.94
CA ALA A 40 4.31 3.16 -6.41
C ALA A 40 5.31 3.47 -7.54
N GLY A 41 5.25 2.70 -8.64
CA GLY A 41 6.06 2.96 -9.84
C GLY A 41 5.81 4.35 -10.44
N PHE A 42 4.54 4.75 -10.59
CA PHE A 42 4.20 6.09 -11.08
C PHE A 42 4.71 7.21 -10.16
N MET A 43 4.63 7.03 -8.84
CA MET A 43 5.13 8.03 -7.89
C MET A 43 6.64 8.20 -7.98
N ILE A 44 7.38 7.10 -8.07
CA ILE A 44 8.84 7.12 -8.24
C ILE A 44 9.20 7.80 -9.56
N PHE A 45 8.52 7.44 -10.66
CA PHE A 45 8.74 8.04 -11.97
C PHE A 45 8.50 9.56 -11.99
N GLN A 46 7.44 10.03 -11.33
CA GLN A 46 7.16 11.47 -11.27
C GLN A 46 8.22 12.23 -10.48
N ILE A 47 8.72 11.67 -9.37
CA ILE A 47 9.77 12.30 -8.58
C ILE A 47 11.08 12.39 -9.37
N ASP A 48 11.46 11.32 -10.06
CA ASP A 48 12.67 11.28 -10.87
C ASP A 48 12.60 12.30 -12.02
N ARG A 49 11.45 12.38 -12.72
CA ARG A 49 11.22 13.35 -13.80
C ARG A 49 11.32 14.81 -13.35
N GLN A 50 10.93 15.14 -12.11
CA GLN A 50 10.96 16.52 -11.60
C GLN A 50 12.22 16.86 -10.79
N GLN A 51 13.22 15.96 -10.74
CA GLN A 51 14.44 16.13 -9.94
C GLN A 51 15.14 17.48 -10.18
N SER A 52 15.31 17.89 -11.44
CA SER A 52 16.00 19.13 -11.79
C SER A 52 15.28 20.39 -11.30
N LYS A 53 13.95 20.36 -11.23
CA LYS A 53 13.15 21.48 -10.72
C LYS A 53 13.28 21.59 -9.21
N ILE A 54 13.18 20.47 -8.49
CA ILE A 54 13.32 20.42 -7.03
C ILE A 54 14.70 20.94 -6.58
N VAL A 55 15.77 20.55 -7.30
CA VAL A 55 17.12 21.05 -7.03
C VAL A 55 17.22 22.56 -7.29
N TRP A 56 16.56 23.06 -8.33
CA TRP A 56 16.54 24.49 -8.62
C TRP A 56 15.78 25.28 -7.53
N GLU A 57 14.61 24.80 -7.08
CA GLU A 57 13.83 25.45 -6.01
C GLU A 57 14.65 25.56 -4.72
N CYS A 58 15.37 24.50 -4.35
CA CYS A 58 16.24 24.53 -3.19
C CYS A 58 17.45 25.47 -3.32
N ASN A 59 18.00 25.62 -4.52
CA ASN A 59 19.14 26.52 -4.76
C ASN A 59 18.71 28.01 -4.83
N ASN A 60 17.43 28.30 -5.05
CA ASN A 60 16.89 29.68 -5.12
C ASN A 60 16.08 30.04 -3.88
N GLY A 61 16.46 29.51 -2.71
CA GLY A 61 15.85 29.88 -1.43
C GLY A 61 14.43 29.35 -1.21
N GLY A 62 14.07 28.24 -1.86
CA GLY A 62 12.74 27.63 -1.75
C GLY A 62 11.67 28.30 -2.60
N GLN A 63 12.09 29.11 -3.58
CA GLN A 63 11.20 29.72 -4.57
C GLN A 63 10.66 28.65 -5.52
N LEU A 64 9.33 28.58 -5.69
CA LEU A 64 8.71 27.64 -6.63
C LEU A 64 9.21 27.85 -8.06
N TRP A 65 9.41 26.74 -8.78
CA TRP A 65 9.83 26.73 -10.17
C TRP A 65 8.62 26.93 -11.09
N GLY A 66 8.60 28.02 -11.88
CA GLY A 66 7.53 28.35 -12.84
C GLY A 66 6.70 29.58 -12.46
N THR A 67 5.67 29.91 -13.26
CA THR A 67 4.72 31.00 -12.97
C THR A 67 4.07 30.78 -11.61
N PRO A 68 4.07 31.75 -10.69
CA PRO A 68 3.58 31.56 -9.31
C PRO A 68 2.05 31.34 -9.15
N ALA A 69 1.30 30.96 -10.20
CA ALA A 69 -0.13 31.30 -10.30
C ALA A 69 -1.10 30.34 -11.06
N GLU A 70 -0.69 29.26 -11.74
CA GLU A 70 -1.68 28.51 -12.56
C GLU A 70 -2.68 27.67 -11.74
N GLU A 71 -2.43 27.41 -10.45
CA GLU A 71 -3.39 26.76 -9.53
C GLU A 71 -3.56 27.49 -8.17
N GLY A 72 -3.02 28.71 -8.00
CA GLY A 72 -3.39 29.61 -6.89
C GLY A 72 -2.53 29.59 -5.61
N ALA A 73 -1.34 28.98 -5.60
CA ALA A 73 -0.43 29.04 -4.44
C ALA A 73 0.60 30.16 -4.59
N THR A 74 0.26 31.38 -4.14
CA THR A 74 1.10 32.59 -4.31
C THR A 74 2.20 32.75 -3.25
N ASN A 75 2.12 32.06 -2.11
CA ASN A 75 3.01 32.26 -0.95
C ASN A 75 3.59 30.95 -0.37
N GLY A 76 3.55 29.85 -1.12
CA GLY A 76 4.18 28.60 -0.67
C GLY A 76 5.69 28.73 -0.80
N THR A 77 6.44 28.57 0.29
CA THR A 77 7.87 28.31 0.20
C THR A 77 8.10 26.81 0.36
N MET A 78 9.04 26.27 -0.40
CA MET A 78 9.49 24.90 -0.17
C MET A 78 10.05 24.80 1.26
N PRO A 79 9.61 23.83 2.09
CA PRO A 79 10.06 23.77 3.47
C PRO A 79 11.56 23.54 3.54
N SER A 80 12.26 24.35 4.34
CA SER A 80 13.72 24.36 4.46
C SER A 80 14.32 23.01 4.86
N GLY A 81 13.55 22.17 5.56
CA GLY A 81 13.93 20.79 5.89
C GLY A 81 14.14 19.89 4.66
N LEU A 82 13.37 20.10 3.58
CA LEU A 82 13.55 19.34 2.33
C LEU A 82 14.85 19.74 1.63
N CYS A 83 15.19 21.02 1.64
CA CYS A 83 16.39 21.53 0.98
C CYS A 83 17.67 21.29 1.78
N SER A 84 17.58 21.22 3.11
CA SER A 84 18.70 20.87 3.99
C SER A 84 19.06 19.38 3.91
N ALA A 85 18.06 18.49 3.82
CA ALA A 85 18.28 17.04 3.73
C ALA A 85 18.77 16.57 2.34
N GLY A 86 18.53 17.37 1.30
CA GLY A 86 18.94 17.08 -0.07
C GLY A 86 18.04 16.05 -0.80
N PHE A 87 17.93 16.20 -2.12
CA PHE A 87 17.07 15.36 -2.96
C PHE A 87 17.38 13.85 -2.83
N HIS A 88 18.66 13.50 -2.70
CA HIS A 88 19.09 12.10 -2.61
C HIS A 88 18.56 11.40 -1.35
N SER A 89 18.62 12.07 -0.20
CA SER A 89 18.12 11.53 1.07
C SER A 89 16.60 11.36 1.03
N LEU A 90 15.90 12.36 0.47
CA LEU A 90 14.45 12.32 0.35
C LEU A 90 13.97 11.23 -0.61
N TYR A 91 14.64 11.07 -1.74
CA TYR A 91 14.34 10.03 -2.71
C TYR A 91 14.48 8.64 -2.08
N ILE A 92 15.58 8.39 -1.36
CA ILE A 92 15.79 7.11 -0.68
C ILE A 92 14.72 6.87 0.38
N ALA A 93 14.43 7.85 1.24
CA ALA A 93 13.41 7.71 2.27
C ALA A 93 12.03 7.40 1.67
N PHE A 94 11.66 8.08 0.58
CA PHE A 94 10.40 7.87 -0.11
C PHE A 94 10.31 6.47 -0.73
N VAL A 95 11.31 6.06 -1.51
CA VAL A 95 11.37 4.73 -2.13
C VAL A 95 11.33 3.63 -1.06
N PHE A 96 12.07 3.81 0.03
CA PHE A 96 12.11 2.85 1.13
C PHE A 96 10.76 2.75 1.84
N SER A 97 10.08 3.88 2.07
CA SER A 97 8.72 3.87 2.63
C SER A 97 7.71 3.14 1.75
N LEU A 98 7.79 3.31 0.42
CA LEU A 98 6.94 2.59 -0.54
C LEU A 98 7.24 1.08 -0.56
N ALA A 99 8.52 0.71 -0.45
CA ALA A 99 8.93 -0.70 -0.38
C ALA A 99 8.40 -1.38 0.89
N ILE A 100 8.49 -0.71 2.05
CA ILE A 100 7.93 -1.22 3.31
C ILE A 100 6.41 -1.34 3.22
N ASP A 101 5.71 -0.33 2.69
CA ASP A 101 4.26 -0.39 2.49
C ASP A 101 3.86 -1.61 1.65
N PHE A 102 4.56 -1.84 0.54
CA PHE A 102 4.33 -3.02 -0.30
C PHE A 102 4.60 -4.34 0.45
N ALA A 103 5.70 -4.42 1.21
CA ALA A 103 6.03 -5.60 2.00
C ALA A 103 4.95 -5.91 3.05
N LEU A 104 4.43 -4.89 3.75
CA LEU A 104 3.34 -5.04 4.71
C LEU A 104 2.04 -5.53 4.04
N GLN A 105 1.76 -5.08 2.83
CA GLN A 105 0.60 -5.56 2.06
C GLN A 105 0.74 -7.01 1.61
N VAL A 106 1.93 -7.42 1.16
CA VAL A 106 2.23 -8.83 0.85
C VAL A 106 2.08 -9.70 2.11
N TYR A 107 2.53 -9.20 3.27
CA TYR A 107 2.36 -9.89 4.54
C TYR A 107 0.88 -10.06 4.93
N ALA A 108 0.04 -9.03 4.74
CA ALA A 108 -1.39 -9.12 4.99
C ALA A 108 -2.07 -10.16 4.07
N TYR A 109 -1.66 -10.25 2.81
CA TYR A 109 -2.11 -11.31 1.90
C TYR A 109 -1.70 -12.71 2.40
N PHE A 110 -0.46 -12.87 2.86
CA PHE A 110 0.01 -14.12 3.45
C PHE A 110 -0.81 -14.54 4.67
N MET A 111 -1.17 -13.60 5.55
CA MET A 111 -2.02 -13.87 6.72
C MET A 111 -3.42 -14.34 6.30
N CYS A 112 -4.02 -13.73 5.28
CA CYS A 112 -5.30 -14.17 4.72
C CYS A 112 -5.23 -15.60 4.18
N TRP A 113 -4.17 -15.91 3.42
CA TRP A 113 -3.94 -17.27 2.90
C TRP A 113 -3.80 -18.30 4.03
N ARG A 114 -2.96 -17.99 5.03
CA ARG A 114 -2.73 -18.87 6.19
C ARG A 114 -4.04 -19.17 6.92
N PHE A 115 -4.86 -18.15 7.14
CA PHE A 115 -6.14 -18.31 7.82
C PHE A 115 -7.14 -19.13 6.99
N LYS A 116 -7.21 -18.87 5.68
CA LYS A 116 -8.03 -19.66 4.75
C LYS A 116 -7.67 -21.14 4.80
N LYS A 117 -6.38 -21.47 4.74
CA LYS A 117 -5.91 -22.87 4.76
C LYS A 117 -6.22 -23.57 6.08
N ARG A 118 -6.10 -22.85 7.19
CA ARG A 118 -6.50 -23.34 8.51
C ARG A 118 -7.99 -23.71 8.54
N ILE A 119 -8.86 -22.81 8.05
CA ILE A 119 -10.30 -23.05 8.02
C ILE A 119 -10.67 -24.22 7.10
N GLU A 120 -10.10 -24.31 5.89
CA GLU A 120 -10.30 -25.44 4.97
C GLU A 120 -9.98 -26.78 5.63
N HIS A 121 -8.91 -26.82 6.45
CA HIS A 121 -8.52 -28.03 7.17
C HIS A 121 -9.53 -28.42 8.25
N TYR A 122 -10.01 -27.46 9.06
CA TYR A 122 -11.02 -27.75 10.09
C TYR A 122 -12.36 -28.20 9.50
N TYR A 123 -12.80 -27.60 8.39
CA TYR A 123 -14.00 -28.07 7.68
C TYR A 123 -13.81 -29.49 7.15
N ALA A 124 -12.66 -29.81 6.55
CA ALA A 124 -12.38 -31.16 6.05
C ALA A 124 -12.40 -32.22 7.18
N LEU A 125 -11.87 -31.90 8.36
CA LEU A 125 -11.91 -32.78 9.53
C LEU A 125 -13.36 -32.98 10.02
N ALA A 126 -14.12 -31.89 10.18
CA ALA A 126 -15.52 -31.96 10.62
C ALA A 126 -16.40 -32.78 9.64
N THR A 127 -16.22 -32.59 8.33
CA THR A 127 -16.94 -33.37 7.32
C THR A 127 -16.56 -34.85 7.37
N LYS A 128 -15.28 -35.16 7.60
CA LYS A 128 -14.82 -36.55 7.74
C LYS A 128 -15.44 -37.21 8.96
N GLU A 129 -15.47 -36.55 10.12
CA GLU A 129 -16.10 -37.07 11.34
C GLU A 129 -17.62 -37.26 11.21
N SER A 130 -18.32 -36.35 10.53
CA SER A 130 -19.77 -36.49 10.29
C SER A 130 -20.14 -37.71 9.43
N ASN A 131 -19.21 -38.17 8.57
CA ASN A 131 -19.40 -39.38 7.76
C ASN A 131 -19.03 -40.68 8.50
N ILE A 132 -18.54 -40.63 9.74
CA ILE A 132 -18.20 -41.82 10.54
C ILE A 132 -19.41 -42.32 11.34
N TYR A 133 -20.46 -41.49 11.53
CA TYR A 133 -21.67 -41.85 12.30
C TYR A 133 -22.94 -42.02 11.46
N SER A 134 -22.84 -42.19 10.14
CA SER A 134 -23.98 -42.66 9.35
C SER A 134 -24.09 -44.19 9.49
N PHE A 135 -24.87 -44.64 10.49
CA PHE A 135 -25.39 -46.00 10.55
C PHE A 135 -26.48 -46.21 9.49
#